data_AF-A0A4Q0M297-F1
#
_entry.id   AF-A0A4Q0M297-F1
#
_cell.length_a   1.000
_cell.length_b   1.000
_cell.length_c   1.000
_cell.angle_alpha   90.00
_cell.angle_beta   90.00
_cell.angle_gamma   90.00
#
_symmetry.space_group_name_H-M   'P 1'
#
loop_
_entity.id
_entity.type
_entity.pdbx_description
1 polymer ?
#
loop_
_entity_poly.entity_id
_entity_poly.type
_entity_poly.pdbx_seq_one_letter_code
_entity_poly.pdbx_strand_id
1 'polypeptide(L)' 'MRAAQSRGGSLAEALANVVAGYLLALIIQRLAYPLFGIHTTLAADSAIALIFTLVSLGRSYVIRRLFERLAGAR' A
#
# COMPACT_ATOMS: atom_id res chain seq x y z
N MET A 1 -21.26 13.95 -5.78
CA MET A 1 -21.61 12.92 -4.77
C MET A 1 -20.79 11.68 -5.09
N ARG A 2 -19.76 11.33 -4.30
CA ARG A 2 -19.01 10.09 -4.53
C ARG A 2 -19.89 8.93 -4.06
N ALA A 3 -20.28 8.06 -4.99
CA ALA A 3 -21.09 6.89 -4.71
C ALA A 3 -20.49 6.11 -3.54
N ALA A 4 -21.36 5.71 -2.60
CA ALA A 4 -20.98 4.92 -1.44
C ALA A 4 -20.34 3.61 -1.93
N GLN A 5 -19.01 3.56 -1.84
CA GLN A 5 -18.22 2.43 -2.27
C GLN A 5 -18.56 1.23 -1.39
N SER A 6 -19.04 0.15 -2.01
CA SER A 6 -19.43 -1.06 -1.29
C SER A 6 -18.24 -1.64 -0.52
N ARG A 7 -18.48 -2.16 0.68
CA ARG A 7 -17.45 -2.73 1.55
C ARG A 7 -16.61 -3.82 0.87
N GLY A 8 -17.19 -4.57 -0.07
CA GLY A 8 -16.49 -5.56 -0.90
C GLY A 8 -15.64 -4.95 -2.02
N GLY A 9 -16.12 -3.88 -2.67
CA GLY A 9 -15.36 -3.16 -3.70
C GLY A 9 -14.14 -2.42 -3.14
N SER A 10 -14.24 -1.90 -1.92
CA SER A 10 -13.12 -1.25 -1.23
C SER A 10 -11.98 -2.22 -0.88
N LEU A 11 -12.30 -3.47 -0.54
CA LEU A 11 -11.29 -4.51 -0.27
C LEU A 11 -10.55 -4.94 -1.54
N ALA A 12 -11.30 -5.17 -2.63
CA ALA A 12 -10.71 -5.52 -3.91
C ALA A 12 -9.82 -4.39 -4.47
N GLU A 13 -10.25 -3.13 -4.35
CA GLU A 13 -9.46 -1.98 -4.74
C GLU A 13 -8.20 -1.82 -3.87
N ALA A 14 -8.31 -2.01 -2.56
CA ALA A 14 -7.16 -1.98 -1.66
C ALA A 14 -6.15 -3.08 -2.01
N LEU A 15 -6.60 -4.31 -2.27
CA LEU A 15 -5.75 -5.42 -2.70
C LEU A 15 -5.11 -5.15 -4.07
N ALA A 16 -5.85 -4.60 -5.03
CA ALA A 16 -5.31 -4.26 -6.34
C ALA A 16 -4.21 -3.18 -6.23
N ASN A 17 -4.43 -2.14 -5.42
CA ASN A 17 -3.43 -1.10 -5.18
C ASN A 17 -2.18 -1.64 -4.48
N VAL A 18 -2.36 -2.58 -3.55
CA VAL A 18 -1.26 -3.28 -2.87
C VAL A 18 -0.42 -4.09 -3.84
N VAL A 19 -1.08 -4.92 -4.67
CA VAL A 19 -0.38 -5.76 -5.66
C VAL A 19 0.32 -4.90 -6.69
N ALA A 20 -0.33 -3.86 -7.19
CA ALA A 20 0.27 -2.92 -8.15
C ALA A 20 1.49 -2.21 -7.56
N GLY A 21 1.39 -1.72 -6.31
CA GLY A 21 2.50 -1.09 -5.61
C GLY A 21 3.68 -2.05 -5.38
N TYR A 22 3.39 -3.29 -5.00
CA TYR A 22 4.40 -4.33 -4.81
C TYR A 22 5.15 -4.66 -6.12
N LEU A 23 4.43 -4.85 -7.22
CA LEU A 23 5.05 -5.11 -8.53
C LEU A 23 5.89 -3.93 -9.02
N LEU A 24 5.38 -2.71 -8.87
CA LEU A 24 6.11 -1.50 -9.22
C LEU A 24 7.40 -1.36 -8.40
N ALA A 25 7.34 -1.65 -7.10
CA ALA A 25 8.52 -1.64 -6.24
C ALA A 25 9.58 -2.63 -6.73
N LEU A 26 9.22 -3.88 -7.06
CA LEU A 26 10.18 -4.86 -7.58
C LEU A 26 10.87 -4.38 -8.86
N ILE A 27 10.13 -3.75 -9.78
CA ILE A 27 10.67 -3.19 -11.02
C ILE A 27 11.66 -2.06 -10.71
N ILE A 28 11.27 -1.10 -9.87
CA ILE A 28 12.13 0.04 -9.51
C ILE A 28 13.41 -0.46 -8.84
N GLN A 29 13.31 -1.36 -7.88
CA GLN A 29 14.45 -1.92 -7.16
C GLN A 29 15.43 -2.59 -8.11
N ARG A 30 14.94 -3.42 -9.04
CA ARG A 30 15.78 -4.10 -10.02
C ARG A 30 16.56 -3.14 -10.93
N LEU A 31 15.98 -1.99 -11.26
CA LEU A 31 16.59 -0.97 -12.11
C LEU A 31 17.47 0.02 -11.34
N ALA A 32 17.05 0.41 -10.13
CA ALA A 32 17.70 1.44 -9.33
C ALA A 32 18.92 0.90 -8.57
N TYR A 33 18.82 -0.29 -7.98
CA TYR A 33 19.89 -0.81 -7.11
C TYR A 33 21.27 -0.92 -7.78
N PRO A 34 21.40 -1.34 -9.05
CA PRO A 34 22.67 -1.29 -9.75
C PRO A 34 23.24 0.14 -9.87
N LEU A 35 22.39 1.17 -9.99
CA LEU A 35 22.82 2.57 -10.08
C LEU A 35 23.38 3.10 -8.76
N PHE A 36 22.97 2.52 -7.63
CA PHE A 36 23.39 2.93 -6.29
C PHE A 36 24.40 1.95 -5.64
N GLY A 37 24.86 0.93 -6.35
CA GLY A 37 25.75 -0.10 -5.79
C GLY A 37 25.13 -0.91 -4.65
N ILE A 38 23.80 -1.01 -4.62
CA ILE A 38 23.08 -1.71 -3.55
C ILE A 38 23.02 -3.20 -3.91
N HIS A 39 23.67 -4.02 -3.09
CA HIS A 39 23.60 -5.48 -3.19
C HIS A 39 22.60 -6.02 -2.18
N THR A 40 21.47 -6.48 -2.68
CA THR A 40 20.36 -7.03 -1.90
C THR A 40 19.78 -8.24 -2.63
N THR A 41 18.97 -9.02 -1.91
CA THR A 41 18.27 -10.18 -2.46
C THR A 41 16.81 -9.82 -2.72
N LEU A 42 16.21 -10.42 -3.77
CA LEU A 42 14.77 -10.28 -4.03
C LEU A 42 13.90 -10.64 -2.82
N ALA A 43 14.37 -11.56 -1.96
CA ALA A 43 13.70 -11.94 -0.73
C ALA A 43 13.68 -10.80 0.32
N ALA A 44 14.78 -10.08 0.49
CA ALA A 44 14.84 -8.93 1.40
C ALA A 44 13.99 -7.76 0.88
N ASP A 45 14.10 -7.48 -0.42
CA ASP A 45 13.36 -6.41 -1.11
C ASP A 45 11.85 -6.64 -1.08
N SER A 46 11.42 -7.88 -1.33
CA SER A 46 10.02 -8.27 -1.24
C SER A 46 9.49 -8.17 0.20
N ALA A 47 10.28 -8.56 1.20
CA ALA A 47 9.89 -8.41 2.61
C ALA A 47 9.72 -6.94 2.99
N ILE A 48 10.64 -6.06 2.58
CA ILE A 48 10.54 -4.61 2.81
C ILE A 48 9.31 -4.03 2.10
N ALA A 49 9.11 -4.38 0.83
CA ALA A 49 7.95 -3.95 0.06
C ALA A 49 6.62 -4.40 0.70
N LEU A 50 6.58 -5.61 1.25
CA LEU A 50 5.41 -6.13 1.96
C LEU A 50 5.14 -5.36 3.27
N ILE A 51 6.19 -5.06 4.06
CA ILE A 51 6.05 -4.26 5.28
C ILE A 51 5.51 -2.87 4.96
N PHE A 52 6.08 -2.16 3.98
CA PHE A 52 5.62 -0.83 3.57
C PHE A 52 4.16 -0.86 3.10
N THR A 53 3.80 -1.86 2.32
CA THR A 53 2.44 -2.11 1.86
C THR A 53 1.47 -2.25 3.03
N LEU A 54 1.76 -3.14 3.99
CA LEU A 54 0.92 -3.38 5.16
C LEU A 54 0.78 -2.13 6.04
N VAL A 55 1.89 -1.41 6.26
CA VAL A 55 1.89 -0.15 7.02
C VAL A 55 1.04 0.92 6.31
N SER A 56 1.17 1.06 4.99
CA SER A 56 0.39 2.03 4.20
C SER A 56 -1.11 1.73 4.23
N LEU A 57 -1.49 0.45 4.13
CA LEU A 57 -2.87 0.01 4.32
C LEU A 57 -3.38 0.34 5.71
N GLY A 58 -2.63 -0.04 6.76
CA GLY A 58 -2.98 0.20 8.15
C GLY A 58 -3.19 1.70 8.43
N ARG A 59 -2.25 2.53 7.98
CA ARG A 59 -2.35 4.00 8.07
C ARG A 59 -3.61 4.52 7.38
N SER A 60 -3.88 4.07 6.15
CA SER A 60 -5.04 4.53 5.37
C SER A 60 -6.37 4.13 6.03
N TYR A 61 -6.43 2.93 6.61
CA TYR A 61 -7.57 2.46 7.40
C TYR A 61 -7.78 3.31 8.67
N VAL A 62 -6.71 3.54 9.44
CA VAL A 62 -6.76 4.34 10.68
C VAL A 62 -7.23 5.76 10.38
N ILE A 63 -6.69 6.41 9.35
CA ILE A 63 -7.09 7.76 8.94
C ILE A 63 -8.57 7.78 8.54
N ARG A 64 -9.03 6.85 7.69
CA ARG A 64 -10.45 6.75 7.32
C ARG A 64 -11.33 6.59 8.55
N ARG A 65 -10.95 5.71 9.48
CA ARG A 65 -11.71 5.46 10.70
C ARG A 65 -11.74 6.68 11.62
N LEU A 66 -10.65 7.44 11.70
CA LEU A 66 -10.59 8.68 12.47
C LEU A 66 -11.53 9.74 11.87
N PHE A 67 -11.51 9.95 10.56
CA PHE A 67 -12.43 10.86 9.88
C PHE A 67 -13.90 10.43 10.04
N GLU A 68 -14.21 9.13 9.94
CA GLU A 68 -15.56 8.61 10.23
C GLU A 68 -16.00 8.93 11.68
N ARG A 69 -15.12 8.77 12.66
CA ARG A 69 -15.41 9.10 14.07
C ARG A 69 -15.58 10.60 14.30
N LEU A 70 -14.78 11.44 13.64
CA LEU A 70 -14.90 12.90 13.73
C LEU A 70 -16.15 13.42 13.01
N ALA A 71 -16.53 12.82 11.88
CA ALA A 71 -17.74 13.18 11.14
C ALA A 71 -19.03 12.71 11.83
N GLY A 72 -19.00 11.56 12.50
CA GLY A 72 -20.12 11.06 13.32
C GLY A 72 -20.20 11.65 14.74
N ALA A 73 -19.27 12.53 15.11
CA ALA A 73 -19.27 13.26 16.39
C ALA A 73 -19.93 14.65 16.29
N ARG A 74 -20.70 14.91 15.23
CA ARG A 74 -21.64 16.03 15.08
C ARG A 74 -23.04 15.47 14.90
#